data_AF-A0A6P5RNU9-F1
#
_entry.id   AF-A0A6P5RNU9-F1
#
_cell.length_a   1.000
_cell.length_b   1.000
_cell.length_c   1.000
_cell.angle_alpha   90.00
_cell.angle_beta   90.00
_cell.angle_gamma   90.00
#
_symmetry.space_group_name_H-M   'P 1'
#
loop_
_entity.id
_entity.type
_entity.pdbx_description
1 polymer ?
#
loop_
_entity_poly.entity_id
_entity_poly.type
_entity_poly.pdbx_seq_one_letter_code
_entity_poly.pdbx_strand_id
1 'polypeptide(L)'
;MHATHLESLLVETRALSTRDLHDSGVRTLCICEPRQVDLEKVRLWLEEILWEKKHGMDVYRCKGVLSVHNSNKLHTLQAVKEIYEIVPTRDWKKQENQMNKIVFIGHNLNENVLTESFQACVM
;
A
#
# COMPACT_ATOMS: atom_id res chain seq x y z
N MET A 1 17.12 40.54 19.98
CA MET A 1 16.68 39.40 20.83
C MET A 1 15.80 38.36 20.11
N HIS A 2 15.55 38.47 18.79
CA HIS A 2 14.76 37.49 18.03
C HIS A 2 15.61 36.52 17.18
N ALA A 3 16.76 36.96 16.69
CA ALA A 3 17.64 36.12 15.85
C ALA A 3 18.23 34.93 16.61
N THR A 4 18.54 35.09 17.89
CA THR A 4 19.10 34.03 18.74
C THR A 4 18.17 32.84 18.96
N HIS A 5 16.85 33.06 18.90
CA HIS A 5 15.86 31.98 19.04
C HIS A 5 15.73 31.16 17.74
N LEU A 6 15.89 31.80 16.58
CA LEU A 6 15.89 31.11 15.30
C LEU A 6 17.15 30.27 15.12
N GLU A 7 18.31 30.81 15.52
CA GLU A 7 19.59 30.08 15.54
C GLU A 7 19.52 28.86 16.47
N SER A 8 18.90 28.98 17.65
CA SER A 8 18.73 27.84 18.55
C SER A 8 17.84 26.74 17.96
N LEU A 9 16.72 27.13 17.33
CA LEU A 9 15.83 26.19 16.63
C LEU A 9 16.54 25.48 15.47
N LEU A 10 17.35 26.21 14.70
CA LEU A 10 18.12 25.64 13.58
C LEU A 10 19.18 24.65 14.07
N VAL A 11 19.84 24.93 15.19
CA VAL A 11 20.80 24.02 15.84
C VAL A 11 20.12 22.77 16.38
N GLU A 12 18.93 22.88 16.99
CA GLU A 12 18.12 21.73 17.44
C GLU A 12 17.72 20.82 16.26
N THR A 13 17.28 21.39 15.13
CA THR A 13 16.98 20.57 13.92
C THR A 13 18.19 19.84 13.35
N ARG A 14 19.41 20.36 13.56
CA ARG A 14 20.65 19.76 13.06
C ARG A 14 21.18 18.65 13.98
N ALA A 15 20.77 18.66 15.25
CA ALA A 15 21.08 17.64 16.25
C ALA A 15 20.15 16.41 16.14
N LEU A 16 18.99 16.55 15.49
CA LEU A 16 18.21 15.40 15.01
C LEU A 16 19.02 14.70 13.94
N SER A 17 19.71 13.64 14.33
CA SER A 17 20.35 12.75 13.38
C SER A 17 19.26 12.15 12.49
N THR A 18 19.53 11.96 11.19
CA THR A 18 18.58 11.29 10.28
C THR A 18 18.20 9.88 10.74
N ARG A 19 18.86 9.34 11.77
CA ARG A 19 18.52 8.06 12.41
C ARG A 19 17.32 8.18 13.35
N ASP A 20 17.11 9.31 14.02
CA ASP A 20 15.94 9.54 14.90
C ASP A 20 14.67 9.91 14.10
N LEU A 21 14.83 10.37 12.86
CA LEU A 21 13.72 10.60 11.91
C LEU A 21 13.30 9.32 11.16
N HIS A 22 14.09 8.25 11.25
CA HIS A 22 13.91 7.02 10.47
C HIS A 22 13.27 5.87 11.25
N ASP A 23 12.91 6.05 12.53
CA ASP A 23 12.04 5.10 13.24
C ASP A 23 10.60 5.59 13.29
N SER A 24 10.03 5.94 12.13
CA SER A 24 8.64 6.40 12.06
C SER A 24 7.62 5.25 12.10
N GLY A 25 8.05 4.00 12.30
CA GLY A 25 7.21 2.80 12.21
C GLY A 25 6.58 2.56 10.82
N VAL A 26 6.93 3.38 9.84
CA VAL A 26 6.44 3.28 8.46
C VAL A 26 7.20 2.16 7.75
N ARG A 27 6.47 1.19 7.23
CA ARG A 27 7.00 0.04 6.50
C ARG A 27 6.42 -0.04 5.10
N THR A 28 7.14 -0.75 4.24
CA THR A 28 6.66 -1.14 2.91
C THR A 28 6.48 -2.64 2.89
N LEU A 29 5.31 -3.12 2.48
CA LEU A 29 5.01 -4.55 2.33
C LEU A 29 4.50 -4.85 0.92
N CYS A 30 4.84 -6.04 0.43
CA CYS A 30 4.52 -6.46 -0.93
C CYS A 30 3.79 -7.80 -0.90
N ILE A 31 2.62 -7.87 -1.54
CA ILE A 31 1.90 -9.12 -1.80
C ILE A 31 2.18 -9.53 -3.25
N CYS A 32 2.58 -10.79 -3.44
CA CYS A 32 2.72 -11.42 -4.75
C CYS A 32 1.86 -12.69 -4.77
N GLU A 33 0.85 -12.73 -5.65
CA GLU A 33 -0.05 -13.88 -5.75
C GLU A 33 -0.28 -14.25 -7.23
N PRO A 34 0.10 -15.47 -7.65
CA PRO A 34 -0.03 -15.89 -9.05
C PRO A 34 -1.47 -16.23 -9.48
N ARG A 35 -2.38 -16.55 -8.57
CA ARG A 35 -3.77 -16.91 -8.93
C ARG A 35 -4.61 -15.68 -9.26
N GLN A 36 -5.65 -15.86 -10.07
CA GLN A 36 -6.57 -14.78 -10.38
C GLN A 36 -7.41 -14.38 -9.16
N VAL A 37 -7.86 -13.14 -9.12
CA VAL A 37 -8.69 -12.60 -8.04
C VAL A 37 -10.08 -12.20 -8.55
N ASP A 38 -11.05 -12.25 -7.65
CA ASP A 38 -12.35 -11.63 -7.83
C ASP A 38 -12.23 -10.12 -7.53
N LEU A 39 -12.60 -9.29 -8.52
CA LEU A 39 -12.45 -7.83 -8.41
C LEU A 39 -13.31 -7.24 -7.29
N GLU A 40 -14.54 -7.74 -7.09
CA GLU A 40 -15.44 -7.21 -6.07
C GLU A 40 -14.96 -7.58 -4.68
N LYS A 41 -14.42 -8.80 -4.50
CA LYS A 41 -13.77 -9.16 -3.23
C LYS A 41 -12.56 -8.30 -2.92
N VAL A 42 -11.73 -7.96 -3.93
CA VAL A 42 -10.59 -7.06 -3.74
C VAL A 42 -11.04 -5.65 -3.33
N ARG A 43 -12.14 -5.14 -3.90
CA ARG A 43 -12.71 -3.83 -3.52
C ARG A 43 -13.10 -3.82 -2.04
N LEU A 44 -13.90 -4.80 -1.62
CA LEU A 44 -14.33 -4.95 -0.22
C LEU A 44 -13.13 -5.08 0.72
N TRP A 45 -12.15 -5.90 0.35
CA TRP A 45 -10.92 -6.08 1.12
C TRP A 45 -10.11 -4.78 1.28
N LEU A 46 -10.03 -3.95 0.24
CA LEU A 46 -9.38 -2.64 0.33
C LEU A 46 -10.17 -1.68 1.23
N GLU A 47 -11.49 -1.69 1.16
CA GLU A 47 -12.35 -0.86 2.01
C GLU A 47 -12.16 -1.20 3.49
N GLU A 48 -12.10 -2.48 3.84
CA GLU A 48 -11.80 -2.94 5.21
C GLU A 48 -10.41 -2.46 5.70
N ILE A 49 -9.40 -2.48 4.83
CA ILE A 49 -8.04 -2.06 5.20
C ILE A 49 -7.93 -0.54 5.29
N LEU A 50 -8.47 0.19 4.31
CA LEU A 50 -8.26 1.63 4.17
C LEU A 50 -9.22 2.45 5.01
N TRP A 51 -10.51 2.07 5.10
CA TRP A 51 -11.53 2.85 5.80
C TRP A 51 -11.71 2.39 7.24
N GLU A 52 -11.86 1.09 7.45
CA GLU A 52 -12.11 0.55 8.79
C GLU A 52 -10.82 0.44 9.64
N LYS A 53 -9.65 0.64 8.99
CA LYS A 53 -8.33 0.50 9.60
C LYS A 53 -8.20 -0.81 10.39
N LYS A 54 -8.75 -1.87 9.82
CA LYS A 54 -8.80 -3.19 10.45
C LYS A 54 -7.39 -3.60 10.89
N HIS A 55 -7.29 -4.16 12.10
CA HIS A 55 -6.02 -4.54 12.73
C HIS A 55 -5.08 -3.36 13.09
N GLY A 56 -5.58 -2.12 13.12
CA GLY A 56 -4.82 -0.95 13.54
C GLY A 56 -3.67 -0.58 12.59
N MET A 57 -3.78 -1.00 11.32
CA MET A 57 -2.84 -0.63 10.26
C MET A 57 -3.23 0.74 9.68
N ASP A 58 -2.23 1.57 9.39
CA ASP A 58 -2.48 2.88 8.77
C ASP A 58 -1.77 2.96 7.42
N VAL A 59 -2.53 2.75 6.35
CA VAL A 59 -2.00 2.75 4.98
C VAL A 59 -1.95 4.18 4.44
N TYR A 60 -0.75 4.65 4.09
CA TYR A 60 -0.56 5.96 3.47
C TYR A 60 -0.70 5.89 1.96
N ARG A 61 -0.17 4.84 1.35
CA ARG A 61 -0.25 4.61 -0.09
C ARG A 61 -0.30 3.12 -0.40
N CYS A 62 -1.13 2.77 -1.38
CA CYS A 62 -1.17 1.46 -2.00
C CYS A 62 -1.00 1.60 -3.51
N LYS A 63 -0.24 0.71 -4.14
CA LYS A 63 -0.21 0.57 -5.59
C LYS A 63 -0.18 -0.90 -5.95
N GLY A 64 -0.87 -1.28 -7.02
CA GLY A 64 -0.81 -2.65 -7.47
C GLY A 64 -1.23 -2.86 -8.91
N VAL A 65 -0.96 -4.07 -9.37
CA VAL A 65 -1.53 -4.64 -10.59
C VAL A 65 -2.25 -5.92 -10.22
N LEU A 66 -3.42 -6.14 -10.79
CA LEU A 66 -4.30 -7.26 -10.47
C LEU A 66 -4.54 -8.12 -11.71
N SER A 67 -4.47 -9.43 -11.50
CA SER A 67 -4.86 -10.47 -12.43
C SER A 67 -6.30 -10.87 -12.12
N VAL A 68 -7.26 -10.24 -12.81
CA VAL A 68 -8.69 -10.34 -12.47
C VAL A 68 -9.34 -11.50 -13.23
N HIS A 69 -10.10 -12.33 -12.52
CA HIS A 69 -10.88 -13.42 -13.11
C HIS A 69 -11.88 -12.89 -14.14
N ASN A 70 -12.08 -13.62 -15.24
CA ASN A 70 -12.90 -13.19 -16.39
C ASN A 70 -12.43 -11.89 -17.09
N SER A 71 -11.17 -11.47 -16.90
CA SER A 71 -10.60 -10.31 -17.59
C SER A 71 -9.22 -10.61 -18.18
N ASN A 72 -9.06 -10.31 -19.48
CA ASN A 72 -7.75 -10.35 -20.14
C ASN A 72 -6.95 -9.04 -19.97
N LYS A 73 -7.48 -8.07 -19.22
CA LYS A 73 -6.85 -6.79 -18.93
C LYS A 73 -6.10 -6.81 -17.59
N LEU A 74 -4.92 -6.21 -17.59
CA LEU A 74 -4.19 -5.79 -16.40
C LEU A 74 -4.96 -4.62 -15.77
N HIS A 75 -5.35 -4.80 -14.51
CA HIS A 75 -6.01 -3.76 -13.72
C HIS A 75 -4.99 -3.09 -12.82
N THR A 76 -4.87 -1.76 -12.88
CA THR A 76 -4.04 -1.01 -11.93
C THR A 76 -4.88 -0.58 -10.75
N LEU A 77 -4.34 -0.79 -9.55
CA LEU A 77 -4.84 -0.32 -8.27
C LEU A 77 -3.95 0.83 -7.80
N GLN A 78 -4.53 1.92 -7.34
CA GLN A 78 -3.82 2.92 -6.55
C GLN A 78 -4.69 3.47 -5.43
N ALA A 79 -4.09 3.70 -4.27
CA ALA A 79 -4.75 4.35 -3.15
C ALA A 79 -3.82 5.34 -2.45
N VAL A 80 -4.41 6.41 -1.91
CA VAL A 80 -3.77 7.39 -1.04
C VAL A 80 -4.70 7.63 0.14
N LYS A 81 -4.26 7.20 1.32
CA LYS A 81 -5.10 7.11 2.52
C LYS A 81 -6.39 6.32 2.22
N GLU A 82 -7.55 6.91 2.48
CA GLU A 82 -8.87 6.28 2.31
C GLU A 82 -9.35 6.27 0.83
N ILE A 83 -8.71 7.00 -0.08
CA ILE A 83 -9.19 7.11 -1.46
C ILE A 83 -8.45 6.08 -2.32
N TYR A 84 -9.20 5.23 -3.03
CA TYR A 84 -8.65 4.24 -3.95
C TYR A 84 -9.39 4.21 -5.29
N GLU A 85 -8.69 3.70 -6.30
CA GLU A 85 -9.28 3.38 -7.60
C GLU A 85 -8.67 2.09 -8.18
N ILE A 86 -9.49 1.33 -8.89
CA ILE A 86 -9.07 0.18 -9.69
C ILE A 86 -9.59 0.37 -11.11
N VAL A 87 -8.67 0.43 -12.07
CA VAL A 87 -9.00 0.69 -13.48
C VAL A 87 -8.33 -0.32 -14.41
N PRO A 88 -9.03 -0.83 -15.44
CA PRO A 88 -8.41 -1.63 -16.48
C PRO A 88 -7.50 -0.75 -17.35
N THR A 89 -6.21 -1.11 -17.48
CA THR A 89 -5.22 -0.24 -18.15
C THR A 89 -4.87 -0.74 -19.55
N ARG A 90 -4.56 -2.03 -19.70
CA ARG A 90 -4.14 -2.65 -20.97
C ARG A 90 -4.37 -4.15 -20.94
N ASP A 91 -4.34 -4.80 -22.10
CA ASP A 91 -4.33 -6.26 -22.16
C ASP A 91 -3.01 -6.83 -21.60
N TRP A 92 -3.10 -8.02 -21.01
CA TRP A 92 -1.93 -8.82 -20.67
C TRP A 92 -1.21 -9.28 -21.94
N LYS A 93 0.12 -9.24 -21.96
CA LYS A 93 0.88 -9.78 -23.10
C LYS A 93 0.88 -11.31 -23.05
N LYS A 94 0.91 -11.99 -24.21
CA LYS A 94 0.87 -13.46 -24.31
C LYS A 94 1.97 -14.20 -23.51
N GLN A 95 3.10 -13.55 -23.25
CA GLN A 95 4.24 -14.11 -22.52
C GLN A 95 4.42 -13.48 -21.13
N GLU A 96 3.53 -12.58 -20.72
CA GLU A 96 3.61 -11.93 -19.44
C GLU A 96 3.06 -12.84 -18.35
N ASN A 97 3.81 -12.96 -17.24
CA ASN A 97 3.34 -13.71 -16.09
C ASN A 97 2.23 -12.91 -15.40
N GLN A 98 0.99 -13.35 -15.59
CA GLN A 98 -0.19 -12.72 -14.98
C GLN A 98 -0.17 -13.01 -13.49
N MET A 99 0.21 -12.02 -12.70
CA MET A 99 0.25 -12.14 -11.25
C MET A 99 -0.18 -10.84 -10.60
N ASN A 100 -0.83 -10.98 -9.45
CA ASN A 100 -1.14 -9.84 -8.61
C ASN A 100 0.15 -9.39 -7.92
N LYS A 101 0.40 -8.07 -7.95
CA LYS A 101 1.45 -7.43 -7.17
C LYS A 101 0.87 -6.21 -6.51
N ILE A 102 0.88 -6.17 -5.19
CA ILE A 102 0.36 -5.03 -4.43
C ILE A 102 1.44 -4.59 -3.46
N VAL A 103 1.69 -3.29 -3.40
CA VAL A 103 2.67 -2.66 -2.51
C VAL A 103 1.93 -1.70 -1.61
N PHE A 104 2.08 -1.89 -0.30
CA PHE A 104 1.56 -1.03 0.74
C PHE A 104 2.70 -0.24 1.38
N ILE A 105 2.46 1.03 1.67
CA ILE A 105 3.34 1.89 2.46
C ILE A 105 2.50 2.50 3.57
N GLY A 106 2.91 2.31 4.82
CA GLY A 106 2.10 2.72 5.96
C GLY A 106 2.70 2.34 7.31
N HIS A 107 2.04 2.73 8.38
CA HIS A 107 2.45 2.46 9.75
C HIS A 107 1.80 1.18 10.30
N ASN A 108 2.53 0.45 11.14
CA ASN A 108 2.04 -0.77 11.81
C ASN A 108 1.51 -1.86 10.85
N LEU A 109 1.97 -1.87 9.59
CA LEU A 109 1.50 -2.84 8.61
C LEU A 109 1.84 -4.27 9.03
N ASN A 110 0.88 -5.17 8.96
CA ASN A 110 1.05 -6.58 9.32
C ASN A 110 1.00 -7.46 8.07
N GLU A 111 2.15 -8.05 7.72
CA GLU A 111 2.31 -8.86 6.52
C GLU A 111 1.45 -10.12 6.52
N ASN A 112 1.36 -10.82 7.66
CA ASN A 112 0.55 -12.03 7.77
C ASN A 112 -0.92 -11.70 7.57
N VAL A 113 -1.43 -10.66 8.25
CA VAL A 113 -2.82 -10.20 8.10
C VAL A 113 -3.11 -9.82 6.65
N LEU A 114 -2.27 -9.01 6.02
CA LEU A 114 -2.47 -8.57 4.63
C LEU A 114 -2.45 -9.75 3.67
N THR A 115 -1.50 -10.67 3.84
CA THR A 115 -1.34 -11.83 2.95
C THR A 115 -2.48 -12.83 3.14
N GLU A 116 -2.83 -13.17 4.38
CA GLU A 116 -3.90 -14.12 4.71
C GLU A 116 -5.28 -13.57 4.32
N SER A 117 -5.58 -12.31 4.63
CA SER A 117 -6.85 -11.71 4.24
C SER A 117 -6.99 -11.57 2.72
N PHE A 118 -5.90 -11.32 2.00
CA PHE A 118 -5.91 -11.28 0.54
C PHE A 118 -6.27 -12.64 -0.07
N GLN A 119 -5.98 -13.76 0.61
CA GLN A 119 -6.35 -15.10 0.12
C GLN A 119 -7.86 -15.28 -0.09
N ALA A 120 -8.69 -14.55 0.66
CA ALA A 120 -10.15 -14.60 0.47
C ALA A 120 -10.60 -14.03 -0.90
N CYS A 121 -9.76 -13.16 -1.50
CA CYS A 121 -10.00 -12.56 -2.81
C CYS A 121 -9.60 -13.48 -3.98
N VAL A 122 -8.82 -14.52 -3.71
CA VAL A 122 -8.26 -15.42 -4.71
C VAL A 122 -9.31 -16.44 -5.16
N MET A 123 -9.24 -16.83 -6.43
CA MET A 123 -10.06 -17.85 -7.08
C MET A 123 -9.40 -19.23 -7.07
#